data_AF-A0A847JIW7-F1
#
_entry.id   AF-A0A847JIW7-F1
#
_cell.length_a   1.000
_cell.length_b   1.000
_cell.length_c   1.000
_cell.angle_alpha   90.00
_cell.angle_beta   90.00
_cell.angle_gamma   90.00
#
_symmetry.space_group_name_H-M   'P 1'
#
loop_
_entity.id
_entity.type
_entity.pdbx_description
1 polymer ?
#
loop_
_entity_poly.entity_id
_entity_poly.type
_entity_poly.pdbx_seq_one_letter_code
_entity_poly.pdbx_strand_id
1 'polypeptide(L)' 'MYDWDDLRVFLALVRAGSLSAAARALGVEHTTVARRIEGLERDLGVTLF' A
#
# COMPACT_ATOMS: atom_id res chain seq x y z
N MET A 1 -9.81 -12.18 2.07
CA MET A 1 -10.94 -11.24 1.85
C MET A 1 -10.28 -9.91 1.62
N TYR A 2 -10.35 -9.35 0.41
CA TYR A 2 -9.68 -8.10 0.09
C TYR A 2 -10.10 -7.04 1.10
N ASP A 3 -9.16 -6.66 1.97
CA ASP A 3 -9.43 -5.63 2.95
C ASP A 3 -9.45 -4.31 2.18
N TRP A 4 -10.57 -3.58 2.24
CA TRP A 4 -10.73 -2.30 1.54
C TRP A 4 -9.53 -1.38 1.81
N ASP A 5 -9.01 -1.50 3.03
CA ASP A 5 -7.90 -0.76 3.56
C ASP A 5 -6.60 -0.97 2.75
N ASP A 6 -6.37 -2.14 2.15
CA ASP A 6 -5.22 -2.40 1.27
C ASP A 6 -5.36 -1.69 -0.09
N LEU A 7 -6.57 -1.63 -0.64
CA LEU A 7 -6.87 -0.81 -1.82
C LEU A 7 -6.70 0.68 -1.54
N ARG A 8 -7.04 1.13 -0.32
CA ARG A 8 -6.84 2.51 0.12
C ARG A 8 -5.36 2.86 0.18
N VAL A 9 -4.55 1.95 0.72
CA VAL A 9 -3.10 2.08 0.80
C VAL A 9 -2.48 2.08 -0.59
N PHE A 10 -2.90 1.18 -1.47
CA PHE A 10 -2.44 1.14 -2.86
C PHE A 10 -2.78 2.43 -3.63
N LEU A 11 -4.01 2.93 -3.51
CA LEU A 11 -4.41 4.19 -4.16
C LEU A 11 -3.58 5.37 -3.65
N ALA A 12 -3.33 5.44 -2.34
CA ALA A 12 -2.47 6.45 -1.75
C ALA A 12 -1.03 6.34 -2.27
N LEU A 13 -0.51 5.13 -2.42
CA LEU A 13 0.81 4.88 -2.98
C LEU A 13 0.94 5.35 -4.43
N VAL A 14 -0.01 4.97 -5.29
CA VAL A 14 -0.02 5.39 -6.70
C VAL A 14 -0.12 6.91 -6.83
N ARG A 15 -0.92 7.57 -5.98
CA ARG A 15 -1.04 9.04 -5.97
C ARG A 15 0.20 9.75 -5.42
N ALA A 16 0.83 9.17 -4.41
CA ALA A 16 1.97 9.77 -3.72
C ALA A 16 3.32 9.45 -4.40
N GLY A 17 3.37 8.43 -5.24
CA GLY A 17 4.56 8.01 -6.01
C GLY A 17 5.67 7.36 -5.17
N SER A 18 5.51 7.23 -3.86
CA SER A 18 6.47 6.55 -2.99
C SER A 18 5.80 6.05 -1.70
N LEU A 19 6.33 4.96 -1.13
CA LEU A 19 5.85 4.38 0.12
C LEU A 19 5.91 5.39 1.28
N SER A 20 6.97 6.19 1.37
CA SER A 20 7.14 7.19 2.43
C SER A 20 6.15 8.35 2.29
N ALA A 21 5.85 8.79 1.07
CA ALA A 21 4.84 9.83 0.85
C ALA A 21 3.41 9.31 1.13
N ALA A 22 3.13 8.05 0.78
CA ALA A 22 1.86 7.40 1.10
C ALA A 22 1.65 7.23 2.61
N ALA A 23 2.69 6.80 3.33
CA ALA A 23 2.68 6.66 4.79
C ALA A 23 2.35 8.00 5.48
N ARG A 24 3.00 9.09 5.04
CA ARG A 24 2.70 10.44 5.53
C ARG A 24 1.27 10.88 5.21
N ALA A 25 0.78 10.61 3.99
CA ALA A 25 -0.57 10.97 3.57
C ALA A 25 -1.66 10.21 4.34
N LEU A 26 -1.37 8.98 4.76
CA LEU A 26 -2.28 8.12 5.52
C LEU A 26 -2.11 8.24 7.04
N GLY A 27 -1.05 8.92 7.51
CA GLY A 27 -0.75 9.03 8.94
C GLY A 27 -0.33 7.71 9.60
N VAL A 28 0.28 6.81 8.82
CA VAL A 28 0.71 5.48 9.28
C VAL A 28 2.22 5.30 9.11
N GLU A 29 2.77 4.28 9.75
CA GLU A 29 4.17 3.90 9.59
C GLU A 29 4.47 3.35 8.19
N HIS A 30 5.68 3.65 7.70
CA HIS A 30 6.16 3.18 6.40
C HIS A 30 6.09 1.65 6.27
N THR A 31 6.41 0.93 7.35
CA THR A 31 6.36 -0.53 7.42
C THR A 31 4.95 -1.09 7.30
N THR A 32 3.93 -0.33 7.71
CA THR A 32 2.52 -0.72 7.59
C THR A 32 2.07 -0.63 6.14
N VAL A 33 2.46 0.44 5.43
CA VAL A 33 2.21 0.58 3.99
C VAL A 33 2.89 -0.56 3.23
N ALA A 34 4.18 -0.81 3.49
CA ALA A 34 4.92 -1.87 2.82
C ALA A 34 4.28 -3.25 3.00
N ARG A 35 3.93 -3.64 4.25
CA ARG A 35 3.30 -4.94 4.53
C ARG A 35 1.95 -5.11 3.83
N ARG A 36 1.16 -4.04 3.70
CA ARG A 36 -0.15 -4.07 3.02
C ARG A 36 0.01 -4.21 1.52
N ILE A 37 0.98 -3.50 0.93
CA ILE A 37 1.31 -3.64 -0.49
C ILE A 37 1.83 -5.05 -0.79
N GLU A 38 2.73 -5.59 0.03
CA GLU A 38 3.20 -6.98 -0.10
C GLU A 38 2.05 -8.00 0.04
N GLY A 39 1.05 -7.71 0.88
CA GLY A 39 -0.17 -8.51 0.99
C GLY A 39 -0.98 -8.48 -0.31
N LEU A 40 -1.21 -7.27 -0.83
CA LEU A 40 -1.93 -7.04 -2.06
C LEU A 40 -1.24 -7.66 -3.29
N GLU A 41 0.08 -7.55 -3.38
CA GLU A 41 0.89 -8.18 -4.43
C GLU A 41 0.80 -9.71 -4.39
N ARG A 42 0.82 -10.29 -3.18
CA ARG A 42 0.63 -11.73 -3.00
C ARG A 42 -0.76 -12.18 -3.41
N ASP A 43 -1.80 -11.42 -3.06
CA ASP A 43 -3.18 -11.73 -3.40
C ASP A 43 -3.44 -11.59 -4.91
N LEU A 44 -2.82 -10.60 -5.56
CA LEU A 44 -2.91 -10.38 -7.01
C LEU A 44 -1.96 -11.26 -7.82
N GLY A 45 -0.93 -11.85 -7.18
CA GLY A 45 0.10 -12.63 -7.86
C GLY A 45 1.01 -11.81 -8.77
N VAL A 46 1.16 -10.51 -8.53
CA VAL A 46 1.96 -9.58 -9.34
C VAL A 46 2.86 -8.72 -8.46
N THR A 47 4.05 -8.40 -8.96
CA THR A 47 4.93 -7.40 -8.35
C THR A 47 4.63 -6.04 -8.96
N LEU A 48 4.16 -5.11 -8.13
CA LEU A 48 3.76 -3.77 -8.54
C LEU A 48 4.92 -2.78 -8.38
N PHE A 49 5.86 -3.08 -7.47
CA PHE A 49 7.03 -2.22 -7.15
C PHE A 49 8.33 -3.01 -7.00
#